data_AF-A0A7X8JBP4-F1
#
_entry.id   AF-A0A7X8JBP4-F1
#
_cell.length_a   1.000
_cell.length_b   1.000
_cell.length_c   1.000
_cell.angle_alpha   90.00
_cell.angle_beta   90.00
_cell.angle_gamma   90.00
#
_symmetry.space_group_name_H-M   'P 1'
#
loop_
_entity.id
_entity.type
_entity.pdbx_description
1 polymer ?
#
loop_
_entity_poly.entity_id
_entity_poly.type
_entity_poly.pdbx_seq_one_letter_code
_entity_poly.pdbx_strand_id
1 'polypeptide(L)'
;MSSTEQDNSEQKVVTTASSEEEKEQQKNSEKEKEFYENIKRVVFSIFSRCGVNLNDIVISKPKAFDAKVSYNLNWSFKCRCSDKAVSSVSDETKVLSQNALEEFTQANTKELENENSAKTRSFIEQLSKSDFDTLNSIAGQIVCFNRMSAIGKARCKSCHGTNSVQCDFCDGKGVVRCPSCHGKGGNCMICHGNKVVKCTHCNGTGHVQCKDCKGTGEQTVEREIIYDATCKKYINLSLVIPETKKEITMFSEDDKNTLISSANFDDANTGSEVPHGFVATFEGRAPCFSVQVSLKDKKDVFDFIVCGKDLKPICKPPVLDAVFSQEAQILSETLVTTPDDVEEKIKCVKALSSKAILAKTIRSIENYQMEIVKNAAVDNGVTVESILSLSRSKKKNSYKAITIRSKVNTQLLEAVAMELKDNADGYVSDDFARVIAKNLISFVPMLMHLNPNTKVIWAAVTLMTWMLMGLFLYAFPSIPGVIVCFILATLVCLFTSFALTKNWTYYSAVSMLKLKHKMKKVPSLNTEAIQSARLLIGAFFICLVTFIFIHK
;
A
#
# COMPACT_ATOMS: atom_id res chain seq x y z
N MET A 1 -36.84 67.24 43.78
CA MET A 1 -35.48 67.18 43.19
C MET A 1 -34.83 65.90 43.65
N SER A 2 -34.09 65.25 42.74
CA SER A 2 -33.26 64.04 42.92
C SER A 2 -34.05 62.70 42.97
N SER A 3 -34.47 62.10 41.85
CA SER A 3 -33.71 61.36 40.82
C SER A 3 -33.60 59.86 41.09
N THR A 4 -34.46 59.14 40.37
CA THR A 4 -34.44 57.74 39.95
C THR A 4 -33.15 57.37 39.22
N GLU A 5 -32.40 56.40 39.74
CA GLU A 5 -31.31 55.72 39.01
C GLU A 5 -30.94 54.41 39.74
N GLN A 6 -31.72 53.35 39.57
CA GLN A 6 -31.33 51.97 39.94
C GLN A 6 -32.38 50.97 39.42
N ASP A 7 -32.51 50.82 38.09
CA ASP A 7 -33.26 49.66 37.55
C ASP A 7 -32.97 49.35 36.07
N ASN A 8 -31.76 49.65 35.57
CA ASN A 8 -31.45 49.51 34.13
C ASN A 8 -30.17 48.71 33.81
N SER A 9 -29.60 48.00 34.79
CA SER A 9 -28.38 47.20 34.62
C SER A 9 -28.61 45.68 34.52
N GLU A 10 -29.73 45.14 35.04
CA GLU A 10 -29.99 43.69 35.00
C GLU A 10 -30.70 43.23 33.70
N GLN A 11 -31.44 44.11 33.03
CA GLN A 11 -32.10 43.78 31.75
C GLN A 11 -31.18 43.80 30.53
N LYS A 12 -29.96 44.38 30.66
CA LYS A 12 -29.01 44.55 29.55
C LYS A 12 -28.00 43.39 29.40
N VAL A 13 -27.84 42.56 30.43
CA VAL A 13 -26.90 41.41 30.43
C VAL A 13 -27.56 40.14 29.88
N VAL A 14 -28.87 39.97 30.10
CA VAL A 14 -29.62 38.80 29.62
C VAL A 14 -29.93 38.87 28.12
N THR A 15 -30.04 40.07 27.54
CA THR A 15 -30.30 40.26 26.09
C THR A 15 -29.04 40.14 25.22
N THR A 16 -27.84 40.33 25.77
CA THR A 16 -26.58 40.14 25.03
C THR A 16 -26.19 38.67 24.90
N ALA A 17 -26.41 37.85 25.92
CA ALA A 17 -26.10 36.41 25.89
C ALA A 17 -26.98 35.63 24.88
N SER A 18 -28.28 35.94 24.79
CA SER A 18 -29.15 35.33 23.78
C SER A 18 -28.80 35.77 22.35
N SER A 19 -28.30 37.00 22.19
CA SER A 19 -27.89 37.53 20.88
C SER A 19 -26.55 37.00 20.38
N GLU A 20 -25.68 36.52 21.27
CA GLU A 20 -24.40 35.88 20.93
C GLU A 20 -24.61 34.40 20.60
N GLU A 21 -25.43 33.67 21.37
CA GLU A 21 -25.83 32.29 21.05
C GLU A 21 -26.65 32.21 19.74
N GLU A 22 -27.55 33.17 19.48
CA GLU A 22 -28.29 33.25 18.21
C GLU A 22 -27.37 33.62 17.03
N LYS A 23 -26.39 34.51 17.21
CA LYS A 23 -25.39 34.83 16.17
C LYS A 23 -24.45 33.67 15.91
N GLU A 24 -24.09 32.89 16.92
CA GLU A 24 -23.23 31.71 16.80
C GLU A 24 -23.98 30.52 16.16
N GLN A 25 -25.27 30.34 16.48
CA GLN A 25 -26.17 29.40 15.79
C GLN A 25 -26.43 29.81 14.34
N GLN A 26 -26.60 31.11 14.05
CA GLN A 26 -26.83 31.60 12.69
C GLN A 26 -25.57 31.47 11.81
N LYS A 27 -24.38 31.73 12.39
CA LYS A 27 -23.06 31.54 11.77
C LYS A 27 -22.69 30.07 11.57
N ASN A 28 -23.10 29.18 12.49
CA ASN A 28 -23.00 27.73 12.29
C ASN A 28 -23.95 27.24 11.18
N SER A 29 -25.17 27.77 11.08
CA SER A 29 -26.12 27.39 10.02
C SER A 29 -25.66 27.81 8.61
N GLU A 30 -24.94 28.93 8.48
CA GLU A 30 -24.36 29.38 7.22
C GLU A 30 -23.14 28.53 6.81
N LYS A 31 -22.28 28.18 7.78
CA LYS A 31 -21.16 27.26 7.55
C LYS A 31 -21.64 25.85 7.20
N GLU A 32 -22.72 25.36 7.81
CA GLU A 32 -23.34 24.07 7.48
C GLU A 32 -23.90 24.04 6.05
N LYS A 33 -24.47 25.15 5.57
CA LYS A 33 -24.94 25.29 4.17
C LYS A 33 -23.77 25.34 3.18
N GLU A 34 -22.72 26.12 3.49
CA GLU A 34 -21.52 26.18 2.65
C GLU A 34 -20.81 24.82 2.58
N PHE A 35 -20.76 24.13 3.72
CA PHE A 35 -20.23 22.78 3.84
C PHE A 35 -21.04 21.75 3.02
N TYR A 36 -22.38 21.80 3.09
CA TYR A 36 -23.25 20.95 2.29
C TYR A 36 -23.00 21.12 0.79
N GLU A 37 -22.85 22.36 0.34
CA GLU A 37 -22.52 22.66 -1.07
C GLU A 37 -21.10 22.20 -1.45
N ASN A 38 -20.13 22.26 -0.53
CA ASN A 38 -18.79 21.72 -0.75
C ASN A 38 -18.80 20.18 -0.88
N ILE A 39 -19.52 19.46 0.00
CA ILE A 39 -19.68 18.00 -0.11
C ILE A 39 -20.34 17.65 -1.44
N LYS A 40 -21.42 18.35 -1.79
CA LYS A 40 -22.14 18.14 -3.05
C LYS A 40 -21.20 18.29 -4.26
N ARG A 41 -20.30 19.27 -4.26
CA ARG A 41 -19.25 19.41 -5.29
C ARG A 41 -18.29 18.22 -5.32
N VAL A 42 -17.82 17.74 -4.17
CA VAL A 42 -16.90 16.60 -4.09
C VAL A 42 -17.57 15.33 -4.61
N VAL A 43 -18.78 15.04 -4.13
CA VAL A 43 -19.59 13.89 -4.56
C VAL A 43 -19.83 13.96 -6.07
N PHE A 44 -20.29 15.10 -6.58
CA PHE A 44 -20.51 15.28 -8.03
C PHE A 44 -19.23 15.20 -8.86
N SER A 45 -18.08 15.67 -8.35
CA SER A 45 -16.79 15.50 -9.02
C SER A 45 -16.39 14.02 -9.16
N ILE A 46 -16.66 13.20 -8.14
CA ILE A 46 -16.36 11.75 -8.20
C ILE A 46 -17.28 11.07 -9.22
N PHE A 47 -18.59 11.30 -9.13
CA PHE A 47 -19.57 10.64 -10.00
C PHE A 47 -19.50 11.10 -11.46
N SER A 48 -19.20 12.39 -11.71
CA SER A 48 -19.00 12.90 -13.07
C SER A 48 -17.82 12.23 -13.78
N ARG A 49 -16.70 12.00 -13.07
CA ARG A 49 -15.55 11.23 -13.60
C ARG A 49 -15.89 9.78 -13.92
N CYS A 50 -16.94 9.25 -13.29
CA CYS A 50 -17.43 7.88 -13.48
C CYS A 50 -18.58 7.79 -14.48
N GLY A 51 -18.91 8.88 -15.19
CA GLY A 51 -19.94 8.89 -16.24
C GLY A 51 -21.34 8.53 -15.71
N VAL A 52 -21.64 8.88 -14.46
CA VAL A 52 -22.99 8.77 -13.88
C VAL A 52 -23.71 10.10 -14.09
N ASN A 53 -24.97 10.05 -14.52
CA ASN A 53 -25.76 11.27 -14.68
C ASN A 53 -26.08 11.88 -13.31
N LEU A 54 -25.84 13.18 -13.15
CA LEU A 54 -26.03 13.88 -11.88
C LEU A 54 -27.49 13.85 -11.41
N ASN A 55 -28.44 13.72 -12.34
CA ASN A 55 -29.87 13.63 -12.03
C ASN A 55 -30.27 12.33 -11.34
N ASP A 56 -29.42 11.31 -11.38
CA ASP A 56 -29.68 9.99 -10.79
C ASP A 56 -29.17 9.90 -9.35
N ILE A 57 -28.56 10.98 -8.84
CA ILE A 57 -27.97 11.05 -7.51
C ILE A 57 -28.93 11.80 -6.58
N VAL A 58 -29.34 11.15 -5.50
CA VAL A 58 -30.10 11.79 -4.43
C VAL A 58 -29.19 11.90 -3.21
N ILE A 59 -29.04 13.14 -2.70
CA ILE A 59 -28.20 13.47 -1.55
C ILE A 59 -29.12 13.94 -0.42
N SER A 60 -28.95 13.35 0.76
CA SER A 60 -29.67 13.72 1.99
C SER A 60 -29.03 14.92 2.70
N LYS A 61 -29.73 15.52 3.68
CA LYS A 61 -29.18 16.60 4.51
C LYS A 61 -28.06 16.08 5.41
N PRO A 62 -27.00 16.87 5.68
CA PRO A 62 -25.90 16.45 6.53
C PRO A 62 -26.37 16.29 7.97
N LYS A 63 -25.87 15.26 8.65
CA LYS A 63 -26.12 15.01 10.07
C LYS A 63 -24.81 15.05 10.84
N ALA A 64 -24.75 15.92 11.84
CA ALA A 64 -23.61 16.02 12.75
C ALA A 64 -23.66 14.89 13.80
N PHE A 65 -22.52 14.32 14.11
CA PHE A 65 -22.33 13.33 15.18
C PHE A 65 -20.86 13.29 15.62
N ASP A 66 -20.58 12.72 16.78
CA ASP A 66 -19.21 12.63 17.29
C ASP A 66 -18.66 11.20 17.18
N ALA A 67 -17.44 11.07 16.67
CA ALA A 67 -16.68 9.83 16.76
C ALA A 67 -15.97 9.77 18.12
N LYS A 68 -16.00 8.60 18.75
CA LYS A 68 -15.34 8.38 20.04
C LYS A 68 -13.92 7.87 19.83
N VAL A 69 -12.97 8.52 20.48
CA VAL A 69 -11.55 8.19 20.45
C VAL A 69 -11.09 7.91 21.87
N SER A 70 -10.80 6.66 22.20
CA SER A 70 -10.22 6.31 23.50
C SER A 70 -8.72 6.11 23.35
N TYR A 71 -7.95 7.03 23.92
CA TYR A 71 -6.50 7.03 23.89
C TYR A 71 -5.96 6.48 25.20
N ASN A 72 -5.31 5.31 25.16
CA ASN A 72 -4.75 4.65 26.32
C ASN A 72 -3.22 4.71 26.31
N LEU A 73 -2.66 5.27 27.37
CA LEU A 73 -1.22 5.34 27.62
C LEU A 73 -0.87 4.36 28.73
N ASN A 74 -0.24 3.26 28.36
CA ASN A 74 0.13 2.20 29.28
C ASN A 74 1.58 2.38 29.70
N TRP A 75 1.78 2.89 30.91
CA TRP A 75 3.07 3.04 31.55
C TRP A 75 3.46 1.76 32.26
N SER A 76 4.65 1.24 31.95
CA SER A 76 5.24 0.11 32.64
C SER A 76 6.55 0.52 33.29
N PHE A 77 6.70 0.19 34.57
CA PHE A 77 7.85 0.52 35.38
C PHE A 77 8.79 -0.67 35.45
N LYS A 78 10.06 -0.45 35.15
CA LYS A 78 11.08 -1.49 35.15
C LYS A 78 12.32 -1.04 35.88
N CYS A 79 12.83 -1.91 36.75
CA CYS A 79 14.11 -1.73 37.38
C CYS A 79 15.23 -2.20 36.45
N ARG A 80 16.29 -1.40 36.35
CA ARG A 80 17.52 -1.77 35.67
C ARG A 80 18.72 -1.45 36.55
N CYS A 81 19.71 -2.33 36.50
CA CYS A 81 20.98 -2.14 37.17
C CYS A 81 22.05 -1.83 36.11
N SER A 82 22.88 -0.81 36.35
CA SER A 82 23.98 -0.44 35.47
C SER A 82 25.27 -0.28 36.28
N ASP A 83 26.32 -0.95 35.85
CA ASP A 83 27.64 -0.87 36.48
C ASP A 83 28.61 -0.09 35.58
N LYS A 84 29.09 1.05 36.08
CA LYS A 84 30.13 1.87 35.45
C LYS A 84 31.45 1.68 36.19
N ALA A 85 32.52 1.35 35.47
CA ALA A 85 33.84 1.20 36.07
C ALA A 85 34.40 2.56 36.50
N VAL A 86 34.93 2.64 37.72
CA VAL A 86 35.48 3.87 38.29
C VAL A 86 36.99 3.67 38.51
N SER A 87 37.80 4.53 37.91
CA SER A 87 39.28 4.43 37.95
C SER A 87 39.90 5.05 39.20
N SER A 88 39.24 6.03 39.81
CA SER A 88 39.68 6.72 41.03
C SER A 88 38.49 7.02 41.94
N VAL A 89 38.59 6.61 43.20
CA VAL A 89 37.60 6.91 44.25
C VAL A 89 38.29 7.80 45.27
N SER A 90 37.61 8.85 45.73
CA SER A 90 38.10 9.71 46.82
C SER A 90 38.22 8.93 48.13
N ASP A 91 39.22 9.25 48.95
CA ASP A 91 39.55 8.53 50.18
C ASP A 91 38.40 8.51 51.22
N GLU A 92 37.47 9.47 51.14
CA GLU A 92 36.31 9.58 52.04
C GLU A 92 35.12 8.71 51.62
N THR A 93 35.14 8.11 50.43
CA THR A 93 33.98 7.38 49.89
C THR A 93 33.95 5.94 50.39
N LYS A 94 32.85 5.55 51.04
CA LYS A 94 32.64 4.17 51.49
C LYS A 94 32.48 3.23 50.28
N VAL A 95 33.49 2.40 50.04
CA VAL A 95 33.46 1.35 49.01
C VAL A 95 32.89 0.07 49.60
N LEU A 96 31.76 -0.41 49.05
CA LEU A 96 31.13 -1.65 49.47
C LEU A 96 31.91 -2.90 48.99
N SER A 97 31.87 -3.98 49.77
CA SER A 97 32.32 -5.29 49.33
C SER A 97 31.37 -5.86 48.27
N GLN A 98 31.79 -6.92 47.56
CA GLN A 98 30.93 -7.56 46.57
C GLN A 98 29.58 -8.01 47.15
N ASN A 99 29.59 -8.67 48.31
CA ASN A 99 28.37 -9.13 48.97
C ASN A 99 27.49 -7.94 49.42
N ALA A 100 28.09 -6.91 50.01
CA ALA A 100 27.33 -5.72 50.44
C ALA A 100 26.75 -4.94 49.24
N LEU A 101 27.42 -4.96 48.09
CA LEU A 101 26.91 -4.36 46.84
C LEU A 101 25.76 -5.19 46.24
N GLU A 102 25.83 -6.52 46.33
CA GLU A 102 24.73 -7.41 45.95
C GLU A 102 23.52 -7.25 46.87
N GLU A 103 23.73 -7.16 48.19
CA GLU A 103 22.68 -6.86 49.18
C GLU A 103 22.04 -5.48 48.91
N PHE A 104 22.85 -4.45 48.65
CA PHE A 104 22.37 -3.13 48.22
C PHE A 104 21.50 -3.24 46.96
N THR A 105 21.90 -4.06 45.99
CA THR A 105 21.14 -4.24 44.75
C THR A 105 19.79 -4.89 45.01
N GLN A 106 19.77 -5.97 45.80
CA GLN A 106 18.54 -6.71 46.11
C GLN A 106 17.59 -5.91 47.00
N ALA A 107 18.09 -5.25 48.04
CA ALA A 107 17.28 -4.46 48.96
C ALA A 107 16.59 -3.30 48.24
N ASN A 108 17.35 -2.52 47.47
CA ASN A 108 16.80 -1.38 46.74
C ASN A 108 15.92 -1.82 45.57
N THR A 109 16.22 -2.93 44.88
CA THR A 109 15.30 -3.44 43.84
C THR A 109 13.95 -3.82 44.44
N LYS A 110 13.92 -4.52 45.59
CA LYS A 110 12.67 -4.86 46.30
C LYS A 110 11.94 -3.63 46.83
N GLU A 111 12.66 -2.64 47.34
CA GLU A 111 12.06 -1.39 47.80
C GLU A 111 11.47 -0.56 46.65
N LEU A 112 12.12 -0.57 45.49
CA LEU A 112 11.66 0.14 44.29
C LEU A 112 10.51 -0.59 43.59
N GLU A 113 10.51 -1.92 43.62
CA GLU A 113 9.40 -2.76 43.16
C GLU A 113 8.21 -2.72 44.12
N ASN A 114 8.40 -2.27 45.37
CA ASN A 114 7.29 -1.99 46.27
C ASN A 114 6.50 -0.78 45.74
N GLU A 115 5.30 -1.05 45.25
CA GLU A 115 4.36 -0.09 44.65
C GLU A 115 4.03 1.09 45.58
N ASN A 116 4.25 0.90 46.88
CA ASN A 116 4.03 1.90 47.91
C ASN A 116 5.20 2.87 48.14
N SER A 117 6.27 2.79 47.34
CA SER A 117 7.37 3.76 47.44
C SER A 117 6.87 5.20 47.20
N ALA A 118 7.26 6.12 48.08
CA ALA A 118 6.79 7.52 48.04
C ALA A 118 7.11 8.20 46.69
N LYS A 119 8.26 7.87 46.08
CA LYS A 119 8.66 8.40 44.77
C LYS A 119 7.81 7.83 43.63
N THR A 120 7.45 6.55 43.69
CA THR A 120 6.57 5.90 42.70
C THR A 120 5.17 6.49 42.76
N ARG A 121 4.62 6.69 43.97
CA ARG A 121 3.31 7.34 44.15
C ARG A 121 3.30 8.78 43.68
N SER A 122 4.33 9.56 44.01
CA SER A 122 4.44 10.94 43.51
C SER A 122 4.51 11.00 41.98
N PHE A 123 5.17 10.03 41.34
CA PHE A 123 5.22 9.94 39.89
C PHE A 123 3.86 9.53 39.28
N ILE A 124 3.17 8.53 39.86
CA ILE A 124 1.81 8.15 39.44
C ILE A 124 0.84 9.33 39.61
N GLU A 125 0.93 10.08 40.70
CA GLU A 125 0.12 11.27 40.94
C GLU A 125 0.37 12.34 39.87
N GLN A 126 1.64 12.57 39.48
CA GLN A 126 1.97 13.44 38.37
C GLN A 126 1.35 12.96 37.05
N LEU A 127 1.43 11.66 36.75
CA LEU A 127 0.80 11.09 35.55
C LEU A 127 -0.72 11.26 35.58
N SER A 128 -1.36 11.09 36.75
CA SER A 128 -2.81 11.22 36.89
C SER A 128 -3.32 12.64 36.66
N LYS A 129 -2.54 13.66 37.06
CA LYS A 129 -2.89 15.08 36.96
C LYS A 129 -2.45 15.77 35.67
N SER A 130 -1.60 15.11 34.88
CA SER A 130 -1.07 15.69 33.65
C SER A 130 -2.12 15.71 32.54
N ASP A 131 -2.04 16.72 31.68
CA ASP A 131 -2.88 16.82 30.50
C ASP A 131 -2.47 15.84 29.39
N PHE A 132 -3.34 15.69 28.40
CA PHE A 132 -3.12 14.80 27.26
C PHE A 132 -1.84 15.16 26.48
N ASP A 133 -1.62 16.44 26.20
CA ASP A 133 -0.49 16.92 25.39
C ASP A 133 0.86 16.63 26.07
N THR A 134 0.97 16.90 27.38
CA THR A 134 2.18 16.60 28.15
C THR A 134 2.44 15.10 28.16
N LEU A 135 1.45 14.27 28.48
CA LEU A 135 1.66 12.82 28.52
C LEU A 135 1.97 12.24 27.14
N ASN A 136 1.33 12.73 26.08
CA ASN A 136 1.58 12.25 24.72
C ASN A 136 2.99 12.61 24.23
N SER A 137 3.54 13.75 24.65
CA SER A 137 4.92 14.17 24.34
C SER A 137 5.98 13.27 24.99
N ILE A 138 5.73 12.86 26.23
CA ILE A 138 6.60 11.97 26.99
C ILE A 138 6.38 10.51 26.55
N ALA A 139 5.20 10.18 26.03
CA ALA A 139 4.88 8.85 25.57
C ALA A 139 5.77 8.47 24.36
N GLY A 140 6.66 7.50 24.58
CA GLY A 140 7.70 7.06 23.64
C GLY A 140 9.13 7.30 24.15
N GLN A 141 9.28 8.10 25.21
CA GLN A 141 10.55 8.28 25.92
C GLN A 141 10.70 7.30 27.08
N ILE A 142 11.95 7.07 27.50
CA ILE A 142 12.26 6.35 28.75
C ILE A 142 12.42 7.41 29.84
N VAL A 143 11.51 7.39 30.82
CA VAL A 143 11.52 8.37 31.92
C VAL A 143 12.15 7.75 33.16
N CYS A 144 13.34 8.21 33.52
CA CYS A 144 13.99 7.84 34.78
C CYS A 144 13.43 8.72 35.91
N PHE A 145 12.58 8.17 36.77
CA PHE A 145 11.98 8.93 37.88
C PHE A 145 12.57 8.58 39.25
N ASN A 146 13.35 7.49 39.35
CA ASN A 146 14.10 7.16 40.55
C ASN A 146 15.46 6.57 40.23
N ARG A 147 16.50 7.04 40.93
CA ARG A 147 17.88 6.58 40.79
C ARG A 147 18.54 6.48 42.15
N MET A 148 19.27 5.41 42.35
CA MET A 148 20.13 5.18 43.52
C MET A 148 21.49 4.70 43.02
N SER A 149 22.58 5.17 43.63
CA SER A 149 23.91 4.68 43.29
C SER A 149 24.70 4.31 44.54
N ALA A 150 25.57 3.31 44.38
CA ALA A 150 26.56 2.94 45.38
C ALA A 150 27.86 2.54 44.69
N ILE A 151 28.98 2.87 45.34
CA ILE A 151 30.30 2.46 44.87
C ILE A 151 30.71 1.20 45.62
N GLY A 152 31.12 0.18 44.88
CA GLY A 152 31.55 -1.08 45.47
C GLY A 152 32.44 -1.89 44.56
N LYS A 153 32.96 -2.99 45.08
CA LYS A 153 33.72 -3.96 44.31
C LYS A 153 32.76 -4.92 43.62
N ALA A 154 32.89 -5.06 42.31
CA ALA A 154 32.18 -6.06 41.52
C ALA A 154 33.18 -7.01 40.86
N ARG A 155 32.71 -8.20 40.53
CA ARG A 155 33.49 -9.17 39.75
C ARG A 155 33.91 -8.54 38.41
N CYS A 156 35.19 -8.65 38.08
CA CYS A 156 35.74 -8.13 36.83
C CYS A 156 34.97 -8.70 35.63
N LYS A 157 34.45 -7.82 34.76
CA LYS A 157 33.68 -8.25 33.58
C LYS A 157 34.53 -9.03 32.57
N SER A 158 35.83 -8.74 32.51
CA SER A 158 36.73 -9.28 31.48
C SER A 158 37.37 -10.62 31.86
N CYS A 159 37.63 -10.86 33.14
CA CYS A 159 38.15 -12.15 33.61
C CYS A 159 37.14 -12.94 34.45
N HIS A 160 35.95 -12.42 34.72
CA HIS A 160 34.93 -13.07 35.55
C HIS A 160 35.47 -13.57 36.91
N GLY A 161 36.45 -12.86 37.49
CA GLY A 161 37.06 -13.22 38.78
C GLY A 161 38.20 -14.23 38.72
N THR A 162 38.65 -14.66 37.53
CA THR A 162 39.76 -15.61 37.39
C THR A 162 41.15 -14.96 37.43
N ASN A 163 41.21 -13.63 37.62
CA ASN A 163 42.42 -12.80 37.70
C ASN A 163 43.27 -12.75 36.41
N SER A 164 42.95 -13.59 35.41
CA SER A 164 43.67 -13.74 34.17
C SER A 164 42.71 -13.88 33.00
N VAL A 165 43.13 -13.45 31.82
CA VAL A 165 42.36 -13.65 30.57
C VAL A 165 43.16 -14.54 29.64
N GLN A 166 42.45 -15.22 28.75
CA GLN A 166 43.06 -16.03 27.70
C GLN A 166 44.00 -15.15 26.87
N CYS A 167 45.18 -15.66 26.56
CA CYS A 167 46.14 -14.92 25.76
C CYS A 167 45.69 -14.87 24.29
N ASP A 168 45.27 -13.69 23.84
CA ASP A 168 44.83 -13.42 22.46
C ASP A 168 45.90 -13.78 21.42
N PHE A 169 47.19 -13.68 21.76
CA PHE A 169 48.28 -13.97 20.83
C PHE A 169 48.47 -15.46 20.54
N CYS A 170 47.97 -16.34 21.40
CA CYS A 170 48.11 -17.80 21.21
C CYS A 170 46.77 -18.54 21.33
N ASP A 171 45.66 -17.82 21.36
CA ASP A 171 44.32 -18.36 21.62
C ASP A 171 44.30 -19.31 22.83
N GLY A 172 45.01 -18.97 23.91
CA GLY A 172 45.05 -19.82 25.11
C GLY A 172 45.97 -21.04 25.05
N LYS A 173 46.64 -21.30 23.93
CA LYS A 173 47.42 -22.55 23.73
C LYS A 173 48.80 -22.52 24.41
N GLY A 174 49.26 -21.36 24.84
CA GLY A 174 50.62 -21.18 25.38
C GLY A 174 51.73 -21.26 24.31
N VAL A 175 51.40 -21.64 23.08
CA VAL A 175 52.33 -21.77 21.96
C VAL A 175 51.79 -21.09 20.71
N VAL A 176 52.67 -20.53 19.90
CA VAL A 176 52.35 -19.92 18.61
C VAL A 176 53.09 -20.65 17.50
N ARG A 177 52.56 -20.59 16.27
CA ARG A 177 53.28 -21.13 15.10
C ARG A 177 54.63 -20.45 15.00
N CYS A 178 55.68 -21.24 14.76
CA CYS A 178 57.03 -20.69 14.65
C CYS A 178 57.05 -19.60 13.56
N PRO A 179 57.36 -18.35 13.91
CA PRO A 179 57.32 -17.25 12.94
C PRO A 179 58.37 -17.44 11.84
N SER A 180 59.47 -18.15 12.13
CA SER A 180 60.57 -18.34 11.19
C SER A 180 60.34 -19.45 10.17
N CYS A 181 59.56 -20.48 10.49
CA CYS A 181 59.26 -21.58 9.56
C CYS A 181 57.78 -21.71 9.20
N HIS A 182 56.93 -20.83 9.74
CA HIS A 182 55.48 -20.80 9.57
C HIS A 182 54.79 -22.15 9.79
N GLY A 183 55.32 -22.99 10.68
CA GLY A 183 54.79 -24.33 10.98
C GLY A 183 55.23 -25.44 10.02
N LYS A 184 56.12 -25.17 9.06
CA LYS A 184 56.63 -26.19 8.11
C LYS A 184 57.62 -27.18 8.77
N GLY A 185 58.34 -26.76 9.81
CA GLY A 185 59.31 -27.60 10.52
C GLY A 185 60.69 -27.64 9.86
N GLY A 186 61.45 -28.72 10.07
CA GLY A 186 62.82 -28.94 9.54
C GLY A 186 63.95 -28.45 10.47
N ASN A 187 65.12 -28.10 9.91
CA ASN A 187 66.29 -27.52 10.62
C ASN A 187 66.07 -26.06 11.05
N CYS A 188 64.90 -25.73 11.59
CA CYS A 188 64.62 -24.40 12.10
C CYS A 188 65.31 -24.22 13.47
N MET A 189 66.25 -23.29 13.58
CA MET A 189 67.02 -23.05 14.81
C MET A 189 66.17 -22.50 15.97
N ILE A 190 64.98 -21.96 15.68
CA ILE A 190 64.12 -21.31 16.67
C ILE A 190 63.08 -22.28 17.27
N CYS A 191 62.56 -23.23 16.49
CA CYS A 191 61.63 -24.24 17.00
C CYS A 191 62.24 -25.65 17.08
N HIS A 192 63.49 -25.85 16.65
CA HIS A 192 64.19 -27.13 16.59
C HIS A 192 63.34 -28.27 15.99
N GLY A 193 62.63 -27.98 14.90
CA GLY A 193 61.74 -28.94 14.23
C GLY A 193 60.32 -29.09 14.81
N ASN A 194 60.01 -28.51 15.98
CA ASN A 194 58.72 -28.65 16.67
C ASN A 194 57.54 -27.87 16.06
N LYS A 195 57.78 -27.09 14.99
CA LYS A 195 56.78 -26.29 14.23
C LYS A 195 56.10 -25.15 15.03
N VAL A 196 56.12 -25.20 16.35
CA VAL A 196 55.59 -24.19 17.27
C VAL A 196 56.68 -23.69 18.22
N VAL A 197 56.50 -22.49 18.75
CA VAL A 197 57.36 -21.90 19.78
C VAL A 197 56.51 -21.43 20.95
N LYS A 198 57.14 -21.37 22.13
CA LYS A 198 56.53 -20.82 23.34
C LYS A 198 56.04 -19.39 23.07
N CYS A 199 54.78 -19.11 23.38
CA CYS A 199 54.25 -17.77 23.25
C CYS A 199 54.96 -16.85 24.26
N THR A 200 55.61 -15.80 23.77
CA THR A 200 56.33 -14.81 24.58
C THR A 200 55.37 -13.91 25.36
N HIS A 201 54.18 -13.63 24.83
CA HIS A 201 53.19 -12.77 25.48
C HIS A 201 52.62 -13.36 26.78
N CYS A 202 52.45 -14.68 26.86
CA CYS A 202 51.98 -15.37 28.07
C CYS A 202 53.06 -16.25 28.71
N ASN A 203 54.31 -16.18 28.24
CA ASN A 203 55.40 -17.05 28.69
C ASN A 203 54.99 -18.54 28.77
N GLY A 204 54.27 -19.05 27.77
CA GLY A 204 53.87 -20.46 27.71
C GLY A 204 52.66 -20.88 28.55
N THR A 205 52.09 -19.98 29.35
CA THR A 205 50.98 -20.32 30.28
C THR A 205 49.60 -20.34 29.60
N GLY A 206 49.48 -19.80 28.39
CA GLY A 206 48.21 -19.60 27.69
C GLY A 206 47.36 -18.45 28.24
N HIS A 207 47.74 -17.84 29.37
CA HIS A 207 46.94 -16.81 30.04
C HIS A 207 47.80 -15.58 30.36
N VAL A 208 47.17 -14.41 30.38
CA VAL A 208 47.83 -13.16 30.78
C VAL A 208 47.05 -12.51 31.91
N GLN A 209 47.73 -11.76 32.77
CA GLN A 209 47.09 -11.02 33.84
C GLN A 209 46.02 -10.09 33.26
N CYS A 210 44.82 -10.11 33.84
CA CYS A 210 43.73 -9.26 33.38
C CYS A 210 44.12 -7.80 33.59
N LYS A 211 44.12 -7.01 32.51
CA LYS A 211 44.50 -5.60 32.53
C LYS A 211 43.48 -4.75 33.28
N ASP A 212 42.20 -5.08 33.12
CA ASP A 212 41.09 -4.26 33.65
C ASP A 212 40.97 -4.34 35.17
N CYS A 213 41.29 -5.49 35.77
CA CYS A 213 41.34 -5.65 37.24
C CYS A 213 42.77 -5.70 37.79
N LYS A 214 43.79 -5.53 36.95
CA LYS A 214 45.22 -5.68 37.32
C LYS A 214 45.50 -6.96 38.12
N GLY A 215 44.86 -8.07 37.76
CA GLY A 215 45.02 -9.36 38.45
C GLY A 215 44.34 -9.51 39.81
N THR A 216 43.50 -8.57 40.24
CA THR A 216 42.75 -8.69 41.51
C THR A 216 41.45 -9.49 41.40
N GLY A 217 40.91 -9.69 40.18
CA GLY A 217 39.64 -10.37 39.95
C GLY A 217 38.40 -9.50 40.16
N GLU A 218 38.57 -8.35 40.78
CA GLU A 218 37.52 -7.40 41.13
C GLU A 218 37.81 -6.04 40.49
N GLN A 219 36.75 -5.28 40.22
CA GLN A 219 36.84 -3.90 39.76
C GLN A 219 35.94 -3.03 40.63
N THR A 220 36.40 -1.82 40.93
CA THR A 220 35.55 -0.83 41.57
C THR A 220 34.57 -0.28 40.55
N VAL A 221 33.29 -0.40 40.86
CA VAL A 221 32.21 0.08 40.02
C VAL A 221 31.30 0.99 40.81
N GLU A 222 30.77 2.01 40.13
CA GLU A 222 29.57 2.70 40.57
C GLU A 222 28.39 1.92 39.98
N ARG A 223 27.60 1.32 40.88
CA ARG A 223 26.37 0.62 40.54
C ARG A 223 25.20 1.57 40.69
N GLU A 224 24.56 1.89 39.57
CA GLU A 224 23.31 2.64 39.52
C GLU A 224 22.12 1.68 39.40
N ILE A 225 21.15 1.82 40.29
CA ILE A 225 19.84 1.17 40.21
C ILE A 225 18.86 2.25 39.77
N ILE A 226 18.28 2.05 38.59
CA ILE A 226 17.42 3.03 37.92
C ILE A 226 16.04 2.41 37.77
N TYR A 227 15.00 3.18 38.11
CA TYR A 227 13.62 2.83 37.86
C TYR A 227 13.10 3.68 36.70
N ASP A 228 12.92 3.01 35.56
CA ASP A 228 12.52 3.60 34.30
C ASP A 228 11.02 3.34 34.06
N ALA A 229 10.29 4.38 33.66
CA ALA A 229 8.95 4.26 33.11
C ALA A 229 9.01 4.26 31.59
N THR A 230 8.32 3.29 30.97
CA THR A 230 8.18 3.19 29.52
C THR A 230 6.70 3.16 29.15
N CYS A 231 6.30 4.01 28.22
CA CYS A 231 4.90 4.14 27.80
C CYS A 231 4.65 3.44 26.46
N LYS A 232 3.58 2.65 26.39
CA LYS A 232 3.03 2.11 25.14
C LYS A 232 1.68 2.76 24.85
N LYS A 233 1.48 3.18 23.60
CA LYS A 233 0.27 3.87 23.14
C LYS A 233 -0.71 2.85 22.54
N TYR A 234 -1.96 2.86 22.98
CA TYR A 234 -3.05 2.04 22.45
C TYR A 234 -4.27 2.91 22.18
N ILE A 235 -4.70 3.00 20.93
CA ILE A 235 -5.79 3.88 20.51
C ILE A 235 -6.94 3.01 20.04
N ASN A 236 -8.09 3.16 20.69
CA ASN A 236 -9.34 2.52 20.30
C ASN A 236 -10.24 3.59 19.68
N LEU A 237 -10.73 3.33 18.48
CA LEU A 237 -11.60 4.24 17.73
C LEU A 237 -12.92 3.52 17.51
N SER A 238 -14.02 4.21 17.81
CA SER A 238 -15.36 3.72 17.51
C SER A 238 -16.20 4.83 16.92
N LEU A 239 -16.77 4.55 15.75
CA LEU A 239 -17.65 5.46 15.05
C LEU A 239 -19.00 4.77 14.84
N VAL A 240 -20.08 5.36 15.33
CA VAL A 240 -21.44 4.86 15.14
C VAL A 240 -22.18 5.81 14.22
N ILE A 241 -22.54 5.34 13.03
CA ILE A 241 -23.27 6.15 12.06
C ILE A 241 -24.72 6.32 12.57
N PRO A 242 -25.24 7.56 12.70
CA PRO A 242 -26.55 7.82 13.30
C PRO A 242 -27.71 7.09 12.61
N GLU A 243 -27.64 6.94 11.29
CA GLU A 243 -28.76 6.43 10.47
C GLU A 243 -28.76 4.91 10.36
N THR A 244 -27.60 4.31 10.09
CA THR A 244 -27.48 2.87 9.91
C THR A 244 -27.20 2.14 11.22
N LYS A 245 -26.89 2.88 12.30
CA LYS A 245 -26.38 2.36 13.59
C LYS A 245 -25.18 1.42 13.41
N LYS A 246 -24.49 1.53 12.28
CA LYS A 246 -23.35 0.71 11.95
C LYS A 246 -22.17 1.22 12.74
N GLU A 247 -21.56 0.33 13.51
CA GLU A 247 -20.33 0.62 14.24
C GLU A 247 -19.13 0.28 13.36
N ILE A 248 -18.23 1.24 13.20
CA ILE A 248 -16.97 1.11 12.49
C ILE A 248 -15.85 1.18 13.53
N THR A 249 -15.06 0.12 13.60
CA THR A 249 -13.91 -0.03 14.50
C THR A 249 -12.58 -0.19 13.76
N MET A 250 -12.64 -0.39 12.43
CA MET A 250 -11.48 -0.55 11.57
C MET A 250 -11.29 0.69 10.69
N PHE A 251 -10.11 1.29 10.78
CA PHE A 251 -9.76 2.53 10.11
C PHE A 251 -8.39 2.41 9.43
N SER A 252 -8.21 3.09 8.29
CA SER A 252 -6.89 3.24 7.65
C SER A 252 -5.97 4.14 8.50
N GLU A 253 -4.65 4.09 8.31
CA GLU A 253 -3.73 4.94 9.09
C GLU A 253 -4.01 6.43 8.89
N ASP A 254 -4.35 6.85 7.67
CA ASP A 254 -4.70 8.23 7.36
C ASP A 254 -6.01 8.68 8.04
N ASP A 255 -7.02 7.79 8.08
CA ASP A 255 -8.27 8.04 8.79
C ASP A 255 -8.03 8.15 10.30
N LYS A 256 -7.21 7.26 10.87
CA LYS A 256 -6.82 7.29 12.29
C LYS A 256 -6.16 8.62 12.64
N ASN A 257 -5.19 9.05 11.84
CA ASN A 257 -4.48 10.30 12.07
C ASN A 257 -5.42 11.50 12.01
N THR A 258 -6.36 11.51 11.07
CA THR A 258 -7.37 12.57 10.93
C THR A 258 -8.35 12.61 12.11
N LEU A 259 -8.79 11.45 12.59
CA LEU A 259 -9.65 11.34 13.76
C LEU A 259 -8.94 11.82 15.04
N ILE A 260 -7.69 11.39 15.24
CA ILE A 260 -6.90 11.79 16.42
C ILE A 260 -6.60 13.28 16.42
N SER A 261 -6.24 13.87 15.27
CA SER A 261 -5.95 15.32 15.18
C SER A 261 -7.19 16.20 15.34
N SER A 262 -8.38 15.64 15.08
CA SER A 262 -9.65 16.35 15.20
C SER A 262 -10.35 16.09 16.53
N ALA A 263 -9.90 15.10 17.30
CA ALA A 263 -10.48 14.75 18.59
C ALA A 263 -10.13 15.81 19.63
N ASN A 264 -11.16 16.24 20.37
CA ASN A 264 -10.96 17.08 21.53
C ASN A 264 -10.92 16.22 22.79
N PHE A 265 -9.82 16.29 23.55
CA PHE A 265 -9.56 15.48 24.75
C PHE A 265 -9.73 16.33 26.02
N ASP A 266 -10.88 16.99 26.14
CA ASP A 266 -11.20 17.85 27.30
C ASP A 266 -11.52 17.04 28.58
N ASP A 267 -11.81 15.75 28.44
CA ASP A 267 -12.21 14.90 29.56
C ASP A 267 -11.01 14.57 30.46
N ALA A 268 -11.25 14.60 31.77
CA ALA A 268 -10.23 14.31 32.77
C ALA A 268 -9.70 12.88 32.62
N ASN A 269 -8.39 12.70 32.87
CA ASN A 269 -7.74 11.38 32.84
C ASN A 269 -8.42 10.40 33.81
N THR A 270 -9.09 9.38 33.29
CA THR A 270 -9.73 8.31 34.08
C THR A 270 -8.75 7.17 34.38
N GLY A 271 -7.49 7.52 34.64
CA GLY A 271 -6.40 6.57 34.75
C GLY A 271 -6.54 5.62 35.95
N SER A 272 -5.98 4.42 35.80
CA SER A 272 -6.02 3.36 36.80
C SER A 272 -4.61 2.81 37.07
N GLU A 273 -4.32 2.56 38.35
CA GLU A 273 -3.09 1.90 38.77
C GLU A 273 -3.12 0.41 38.39
N VAL A 274 -2.01 -0.08 37.85
CA VAL A 274 -1.82 -1.50 37.53
C VAL A 274 -0.52 -1.97 38.17
N PRO A 275 -0.35 -3.28 38.41
CA PRO A 275 0.88 -3.76 39.03
C PRO A 275 2.13 -3.35 38.24
N HIS A 276 3.07 -2.69 38.91
CA HIS A 276 4.25 -2.07 38.30
C HIS A 276 3.96 -1.16 37.08
N GLY A 277 2.86 -0.41 37.11
CA GLY A 277 2.51 0.49 36.02
C GLY A 277 1.33 1.41 36.30
N PHE A 278 0.96 2.18 35.28
CA PHE A 278 -0.18 3.08 35.31
C PHE A 278 -0.80 3.15 33.92
N VAL A 279 -2.13 3.08 33.83
CA VAL A 279 -2.84 3.26 32.58
C VAL A 279 -3.58 4.58 32.64
N ALA A 280 -3.21 5.53 31.78
CA ALA A 280 -3.97 6.76 31.60
C ALA A 280 -4.91 6.59 30.40
N THR A 281 -6.20 6.86 30.60
CA THR A 281 -7.21 6.77 29.54
C THR A 281 -7.81 8.15 29.33
N PHE A 282 -7.75 8.61 28.08
CA PHE A 282 -8.35 9.85 27.62
C PHE A 282 -9.46 9.52 26.64
N GLU A 283 -10.66 10.00 26.92
CA GLU A 283 -11.77 9.95 25.97
C GLU A 283 -11.81 11.27 25.21
N GLY A 284 -11.80 11.17 23.88
CA GLY A 284 -11.87 12.30 22.98
C GLY A 284 -13.08 12.18 22.06
N ARG A 285 -13.68 13.32 21.74
CA ARG A 285 -14.77 13.42 20.76
C ARG A 285 -14.29 14.16 19.51
N ALA A 286 -14.36 13.50 18.36
CA ALA A 286 -14.04 14.10 17.08
C ALA A 286 -15.33 14.44 16.31
N PRO A 287 -15.59 15.72 15.99
CA PRO A 287 -16.81 16.13 15.30
C PRO A 287 -16.79 15.62 13.86
N CYS A 288 -17.85 14.90 13.50
CA CYS A 288 -18.04 14.26 12.21
C CYS A 288 -19.40 14.63 11.60
N PHE A 289 -19.49 14.53 10.28
CA PHE A 289 -20.74 14.71 9.55
C PHE A 289 -20.96 13.55 8.59
N SER A 290 -22.17 13.00 8.55
CA SER A 290 -22.58 11.97 7.60
C SER A 290 -23.56 12.53 6.58
N VAL A 291 -23.41 12.11 5.33
CA VAL A 291 -24.33 12.39 4.23
C VAL A 291 -24.64 11.07 3.52
N GLN A 292 -25.91 10.72 3.45
CA GLN A 292 -26.37 9.59 2.62
C GLN A 292 -26.53 10.00 1.17
N VAL A 293 -26.00 9.16 0.29
CA VAL A 293 -26.13 9.26 -1.16
C VAL A 293 -26.73 7.97 -1.70
N SER A 294 -27.82 8.08 -2.45
CA SER A 294 -28.47 6.95 -3.13
C SER A 294 -28.56 7.21 -4.64
N LEU A 295 -28.38 6.15 -5.43
CA LEU A 295 -28.50 6.18 -6.88
C LEU A 295 -29.91 5.71 -7.29
N LYS A 296 -30.63 6.41 -8.15
CA LYS A 296 -32.02 6.05 -8.54
C LYS A 296 -32.14 4.62 -9.09
N ASP A 297 -31.12 4.16 -9.80
CA ASP A 297 -31.10 2.83 -10.43
C ASP A 297 -30.69 1.70 -9.48
N LYS A 298 -30.26 2.01 -8.24
CA LYS A 298 -29.76 1.02 -7.28
C LYS A 298 -30.35 1.25 -5.89
N LYS A 299 -30.67 0.16 -5.19
CA LYS A 299 -31.16 0.22 -3.81
C LYS A 299 -30.05 0.52 -2.78
N ASP A 300 -28.81 0.65 -3.22
CA ASP A 300 -27.66 0.86 -2.34
C ASP A 300 -27.63 2.31 -1.86
N VAL A 301 -27.58 2.46 -0.53
CA VAL A 301 -27.39 3.74 0.15
C VAL A 301 -25.95 3.79 0.65
N PHE A 302 -25.23 4.86 0.31
CA PHE A 302 -23.84 5.05 0.68
C PHE A 302 -23.72 6.17 1.72
N ASP A 303 -23.16 5.83 2.88
CA ASP A 303 -22.87 6.79 3.94
C ASP A 303 -21.49 7.42 3.67
N PHE A 304 -21.46 8.70 3.28
CA PHE A 304 -20.24 9.49 3.18
C PHE A 304 -19.98 10.18 4.51
N ILE A 305 -18.80 9.98 5.08
CA ILE A 305 -18.42 10.54 6.38
C ILE A 305 -17.25 11.50 6.17
N VAL A 306 -17.32 12.66 6.80
CA VAL A 306 -16.19 13.58 6.90
C VAL A 306 -15.93 13.94 8.35
N CYS A 307 -14.67 14.19 8.68
CA CYS A 307 -14.23 14.47 10.04
C CYS A 307 -13.39 15.74 10.11
N GLY A 308 -13.54 16.48 11.21
CA GLY A 308 -12.65 17.57 11.60
C GLY A 308 -12.94 18.91 10.94
N LYS A 309 -12.13 19.92 11.33
CA LYS A 309 -12.25 21.32 10.87
C LYS A 309 -11.97 21.47 9.37
N ASP A 310 -11.09 20.62 8.83
CA ASP A 310 -10.73 20.58 7.41
C ASP A 310 -11.71 19.76 6.56
N LEU A 311 -12.70 19.12 7.20
CA LEU A 311 -13.76 18.35 6.53
C LEU A 311 -13.22 17.26 5.60
N LYS A 312 -12.23 16.51 6.08
CA LYS A 312 -11.60 15.45 5.30
C LYS A 312 -12.51 14.21 5.23
N PRO A 313 -12.69 13.59 4.06
CA PRO A 313 -13.46 12.35 3.94
C PRO A 313 -12.73 11.20 4.61
N ILE A 314 -13.44 10.47 5.46
CA ILE A 314 -12.95 9.27 6.15
C ILE A 314 -13.83 8.07 5.81
N CYS A 315 -13.29 6.86 5.95
CA CYS A 315 -14.06 5.62 5.74
C CYS A 315 -14.82 5.60 4.40
N LYS A 316 -14.14 6.00 3.31
CA LYS A 316 -14.75 6.18 2.00
C LYS A 316 -15.55 4.91 1.59
N PRO A 317 -16.87 5.02 1.32
CA PRO A 317 -17.66 3.86 0.94
C PRO A 317 -17.25 3.36 -0.46
N PRO A 318 -17.30 2.04 -0.73
CA PRO A 318 -16.92 1.46 -2.02
C PRO A 318 -18.02 1.67 -3.07
N VAL A 319 -18.38 2.93 -3.34
CA VAL A 319 -19.48 3.30 -4.24
C VAL A 319 -19.23 2.85 -5.68
N LEU A 320 -17.97 2.85 -6.10
CA LEU A 320 -17.61 2.52 -7.47
C LEU A 320 -17.72 1.03 -7.76
N ASP A 321 -17.75 0.17 -6.75
CA ASP A 321 -18.07 -1.25 -6.92
C ASP A 321 -19.48 -1.42 -7.50
N ALA A 322 -20.43 -0.63 -6.97
CA ALA A 322 -21.77 -0.58 -7.52
C ALA A 322 -21.75 0.10 -8.89
N VAL A 323 -21.09 1.25 -9.07
CA VAL A 323 -21.11 1.95 -10.36
C VAL A 323 -20.52 1.12 -11.50
N PHE A 324 -19.48 0.33 -11.24
CA PHE A 324 -18.79 -0.50 -12.24
C PHE A 324 -19.27 -1.96 -12.27
N SER A 325 -20.35 -2.29 -11.55
CA SER A 325 -20.80 -3.68 -11.43
C SER A 325 -21.18 -4.29 -12.78
N GLN A 326 -21.82 -3.50 -13.65
CA GLN A 326 -22.27 -3.95 -14.96
C GLN A 326 -21.09 -4.19 -15.91
N GLU A 327 -20.12 -3.29 -15.93
CA GLU A 327 -18.90 -3.41 -16.72
C GLU A 327 -18.04 -4.58 -16.23
N ALA A 328 -17.94 -4.77 -14.91
CA ALA A 328 -17.24 -5.90 -14.32
C ALA A 328 -17.89 -7.24 -14.72
N GLN A 329 -19.22 -7.31 -14.71
CA GLN A 329 -19.97 -8.47 -15.16
C GLN A 329 -19.71 -8.77 -16.64
N ILE A 330 -19.86 -7.78 -17.53
CA ILE A 330 -19.60 -7.93 -18.97
C ILE A 330 -18.17 -8.42 -19.22
N LEU A 331 -17.19 -7.87 -18.50
CA LEU A 331 -15.80 -8.29 -18.59
C LEU A 331 -15.62 -9.75 -18.16
N SER A 332 -16.26 -10.16 -17.06
CA SER A 332 -16.18 -11.55 -16.58
C SER A 332 -16.85 -12.54 -17.54
N GLU A 333 -18.00 -12.20 -18.12
CA GLU A 333 -18.69 -13.01 -19.13
C GLU A 333 -17.82 -13.21 -20.37
N THR A 334 -17.23 -12.12 -20.87
CA THR A 334 -16.35 -12.14 -22.07
C THR A 334 -15.09 -12.99 -21.88
N LEU A 335 -14.63 -13.18 -20.64
CA LEU A 335 -13.46 -14.02 -20.34
C LEU A 335 -13.79 -15.52 -20.32
N VAL A 336 -15.06 -15.87 -20.11
CA VAL A 336 -15.55 -17.26 -20.08
C VAL A 336 -15.92 -17.75 -21.47
N THR A 337 -16.38 -16.84 -22.33
CA THR A 337 -16.75 -17.17 -23.70
C THR A 337 -15.54 -17.48 -24.58
N THR A 338 -15.81 -18.05 -25.77
CA THR A 338 -14.74 -18.47 -26.65
C THR A 338 -13.90 -17.25 -27.08
N PRO A 339 -12.56 -17.36 -27.10
CA PRO A 339 -11.68 -16.24 -27.48
C PRO A 339 -11.92 -15.71 -28.90
N ASP A 340 -12.78 -16.36 -29.68
CA ASP A 340 -13.07 -16.07 -31.08
C ASP A 340 -14.34 -15.25 -31.26
N ASP A 341 -15.14 -15.04 -30.20
CA ASP A 341 -16.35 -14.21 -30.28
C ASP A 341 -15.99 -12.72 -30.31
N VAL A 342 -15.97 -12.16 -31.52
CA VAL A 342 -15.65 -10.74 -31.75
C VAL A 342 -16.75 -9.81 -31.22
N GLU A 343 -18.01 -10.26 -31.19
CA GLU A 343 -19.14 -9.41 -30.85
C GLU A 343 -19.17 -9.10 -29.35
N GLU A 344 -18.92 -10.11 -28.53
CA GLU A 344 -18.78 -9.92 -27.09
C GLU A 344 -17.56 -9.08 -26.73
N LYS A 345 -16.43 -9.27 -27.41
CA LYS A 345 -15.26 -8.39 -27.24
C LYS A 345 -15.59 -6.93 -27.57
N ILE A 346 -16.34 -6.67 -28.65
CA ILE A 346 -16.76 -5.29 -29.00
C ILE A 346 -17.64 -4.72 -27.90
N LYS A 347 -18.60 -5.49 -27.39
CA LYS A 347 -19.49 -5.08 -26.28
C LYS A 347 -18.67 -4.72 -25.04
N CYS A 348 -17.71 -5.57 -24.66
CA CYS A 348 -16.83 -5.36 -23.52
C CYS A 348 -15.96 -4.11 -23.69
N VAL A 349 -15.31 -3.94 -24.85
CA VAL A 349 -14.48 -2.76 -25.13
C VAL A 349 -15.28 -1.46 -25.07
N LYS A 350 -16.51 -1.44 -25.61
CA LYS A 350 -17.41 -0.28 -25.51
C LYS A 350 -17.83 0.01 -24.07
N ALA A 351 -18.10 -1.02 -23.27
CA ALA A 351 -18.44 -0.87 -21.87
C ALA A 351 -17.26 -0.27 -21.08
N LEU A 352 -16.04 -0.80 -21.27
CA LEU A 352 -14.83 -0.32 -20.60
C LEU A 352 -14.42 1.09 -21.04
N SER A 353 -14.61 1.45 -22.31
CA SER A 353 -14.28 2.78 -22.82
C SER A 353 -15.25 3.86 -22.36
N SER A 354 -16.47 3.49 -21.96
CA SER A 354 -17.47 4.42 -21.44
C SER A 354 -17.06 5.06 -20.10
N LYS A 355 -16.21 4.37 -19.32
CA LYS A 355 -15.75 4.81 -18.00
C LYS A 355 -14.30 5.26 -18.04
N ALA A 356 -14.04 6.54 -17.74
CA ALA A 356 -12.70 7.12 -17.85
C ALA A 356 -11.67 6.46 -16.93
N ILE A 357 -12.07 6.06 -15.72
CA ILE A 357 -11.21 5.38 -14.74
C ILE A 357 -10.75 4.02 -15.29
N LEU A 358 -11.68 3.17 -15.73
CA LEU A 358 -11.36 1.86 -16.30
C LEU A 358 -10.50 2.00 -17.57
N ALA A 359 -10.86 2.92 -18.46
CA ALA A 359 -10.06 3.16 -19.67
C ALA A 359 -8.64 3.64 -19.36
N LYS A 360 -8.44 4.44 -18.29
CA LYS A 360 -7.12 4.87 -17.84
C LYS A 360 -6.31 3.68 -17.30
N THR A 361 -6.90 2.87 -16.42
CA THR A 361 -6.27 1.66 -15.85
C THR A 361 -5.91 0.64 -16.94
N ILE A 362 -6.68 0.52 -18.02
CA ILE A 362 -6.31 -0.40 -19.11
C ILE A 362 -5.06 0.09 -19.86
N ARG A 363 -4.92 1.40 -20.07
CA ARG A 363 -3.78 1.98 -20.82
C ARG A 363 -2.45 1.85 -20.09
N SER A 364 -2.47 1.76 -18.78
CA SER A 364 -1.30 1.69 -17.92
C SER A 364 -0.79 0.27 -17.70
N ILE A 365 -1.66 -0.75 -17.79
CA ILE A 365 -1.30 -2.18 -17.63
C ILE A 365 -0.06 -2.54 -18.46
N GLU A 366 0.02 -2.11 -19.72
CA GLU A 366 1.14 -2.43 -20.60
C GLU A 366 2.46 -1.81 -20.12
N ASN A 367 2.42 -0.58 -19.59
CA ASN A 367 3.60 0.09 -19.05
C ASN A 367 4.09 -0.62 -17.79
N TYR A 368 3.19 -0.94 -16.86
CA TYR A 368 3.53 -1.67 -15.64
C TYR A 368 4.06 -3.07 -15.95
N GLN A 369 3.42 -3.79 -16.88
CA GLN A 369 3.89 -5.10 -17.31
C GLN A 369 5.32 -5.02 -17.84
N MET A 370 5.63 -4.01 -18.66
CA MET A 370 6.96 -3.84 -19.23
C MET A 370 8.02 -3.47 -18.20
N GLU A 371 7.68 -2.59 -17.26
CA GLU A 371 8.59 -2.19 -16.19
C GLU A 371 8.90 -3.35 -15.25
N ILE A 372 7.87 -4.07 -14.78
CA ILE A 372 8.01 -5.21 -13.87
C ILE A 372 8.80 -6.34 -14.54
N VAL A 373 8.50 -6.66 -15.81
CA VAL A 373 9.22 -7.73 -16.53
C VAL A 373 10.68 -7.34 -16.77
N LYS A 374 10.99 -6.07 -17.06
CA LYS A 374 12.38 -5.60 -17.22
C LYS A 374 13.17 -5.73 -15.92
N ASN A 375 12.58 -5.30 -14.80
CA ASN A 375 13.23 -5.39 -13.49
C ASN A 375 13.47 -6.87 -13.11
N ALA A 376 12.45 -7.71 -13.27
CA ALA A 376 12.59 -9.15 -13.01
C ALA A 376 13.61 -9.85 -13.93
N ALA A 377 13.72 -9.41 -15.19
CA ALA A 377 14.71 -9.90 -16.15
C ALA A 377 16.14 -9.57 -15.71
N VAL A 378 16.38 -8.33 -15.27
CA VAL A 378 17.69 -7.88 -14.75
C VAL A 378 18.06 -8.65 -13.48
N ASP A 379 17.14 -8.74 -12.52
CA ASP A 379 17.38 -9.39 -11.22
C ASP A 379 17.74 -10.88 -11.36
N ASN A 380 17.22 -11.55 -12.40
CA ASN A 380 17.37 -13.00 -12.58
C ASN A 380 18.35 -13.38 -13.71
N GLY A 381 18.93 -12.39 -14.40
CA GLY A 381 19.84 -12.59 -15.53
C GLY A 381 19.18 -13.30 -16.72
N VAL A 382 17.90 -13.02 -16.99
CA VAL A 382 17.13 -13.67 -18.07
C VAL A 382 16.60 -12.62 -19.05
N THR A 383 16.35 -12.97 -20.31
CA THR A 383 15.81 -12.04 -21.30
C THR A 383 14.31 -11.78 -21.10
N VAL A 384 13.84 -10.56 -21.39
CA VAL A 384 12.42 -10.18 -21.35
C VAL A 384 11.54 -11.13 -22.20
N GLU A 385 12.03 -11.52 -23.38
CA GLU A 385 11.32 -12.44 -24.28
C GLU A 385 11.10 -13.81 -23.64
N SER A 386 12.05 -14.31 -22.84
CA SER A 386 11.92 -15.62 -22.17
C SER A 386 10.81 -15.65 -21.11
N ILE A 387 10.49 -14.52 -20.50
CA ILE A 387 9.43 -14.39 -19.49
C ILE A 387 8.07 -14.24 -20.19
N LEU A 388 8.02 -13.43 -21.25
CA LEU A 388 6.79 -13.16 -22.01
C LEU A 388 6.36 -14.36 -22.88
N SER A 389 7.31 -15.04 -23.53
CA SER A 389 7.06 -16.12 -24.50
C SER A 389 6.74 -17.48 -23.90
N LEU A 390 6.59 -17.58 -22.57
CA LEU A 390 6.11 -18.79 -21.90
C LEU A 390 4.69 -19.12 -22.37
N SER A 391 4.62 -19.99 -23.38
CA SER A 391 3.41 -20.62 -23.88
C SER A 391 2.99 -21.75 -22.93
N ARG A 392 1.67 -21.90 -22.72
CA ARG A 392 1.07 -23.07 -22.03
C ARG A 392 1.40 -24.41 -22.73
N SER A 393 1.86 -24.41 -24.00
CA SER A 393 2.00 -25.62 -24.83
C SER A 393 3.43 -26.16 -25.05
N LYS A 394 4.50 -25.52 -24.56
CA LYS A 394 5.87 -26.03 -24.76
C LYS A 394 6.36 -26.85 -23.56
N LYS A 395 6.67 -28.14 -23.79
CA LYS A 395 7.32 -29.10 -22.86
C LYS A 395 8.73 -28.69 -22.35
N LYS A 396 9.22 -27.48 -22.64
CA LYS A 396 10.59 -27.01 -22.33
C LYS A 396 10.60 -25.65 -21.58
N ASN A 397 9.62 -25.39 -20.73
CA ASN A 397 9.68 -24.22 -19.85
C ASN A 397 10.56 -24.55 -18.64
N SER A 398 11.63 -23.79 -18.41
CA SER A 398 12.46 -23.93 -17.22
C SER A 398 11.63 -23.64 -15.96
N TYR A 399 11.75 -24.46 -14.92
CA TYR A 399 11.11 -24.24 -13.61
C TYR A 399 11.36 -22.81 -13.09
N LYS A 400 12.59 -22.32 -13.29
CA LYS A 400 13.00 -20.95 -12.93
C LYS A 400 12.13 -19.89 -13.63
N ALA A 401 11.84 -20.07 -14.91
CA ALA A 401 11.05 -19.12 -15.70
C ALA A 401 9.56 -19.11 -15.28
N ILE A 402 9.03 -20.26 -14.86
CA ILE A 402 7.65 -20.37 -14.35
C ILE A 402 7.51 -19.63 -13.02
N THR A 403 8.46 -19.81 -12.09
CA THR A 403 8.45 -19.12 -10.79
C THR A 403 8.57 -17.61 -10.97
N ILE A 404 9.47 -17.16 -11.84
CA ILE A 404 9.62 -15.73 -12.17
C ILE A 404 8.32 -15.17 -12.74
N ARG A 405 7.67 -15.87 -13.67
CA ARG A 405 6.40 -15.43 -14.26
C ARG A 405 5.28 -15.34 -13.25
N SER A 406 5.19 -16.30 -12.32
CA SER A 406 4.20 -16.25 -11.23
C SER A 406 4.39 -14.99 -10.38
N LYS A 407 5.63 -14.71 -9.96
CA LYS A 407 5.97 -13.51 -9.19
C LYS A 407 5.66 -12.22 -9.94
N VAL A 408 6.00 -12.14 -11.23
CA VAL A 408 5.69 -11.00 -12.10
C VAL A 408 4.18 -10.77 -12.21
N ASN A 409 3.39 -11.84 -12.36
CA ASN A 409 1.93 -11.72 -12.43
C ASN A 409 1.32 -11.20 -11.13
N THR A 410 1.82 -11.64 -9.97
CA THR A 410 1.38 -11.13 -8.67
C THR A 410 1.71 -9.65 -8.52
N GLN A 411 2.94 -9.24 -8.85
CA GLN A 411 3.36 -7.84 -8.81
C GLN A 411 2.55 -6.97 -9.77
N LEU A 412 2.24 -7.48 -10.97
CA LEU A 412 1.40 -6.78 -11.94
C LEU A 412 -0.03 -6.62 -11.43
N LEU A 413 -0.60 -7.67 -10.81
CA LEU A 413 -1.93 -7.61 -10.21
C LEU A 413 -2.01 -6.54 -9.11
N GLU A 414 -1.03 -6.53 -8.20
CA GLU A 414 -0.95 -5.55 -7.12
C GLU A 414 -0.79 -4.12 -7.65
N ALA A 415 0.09 -3.91 -8.63
CA ALA A 415 0.31 -2.59 -9.24
C ALA A 415 -0.96 -2.05 -9.94
N VAL A 416 -1.65 -2.90 -10.71
CA VAL A 416 -2.86 -2.49 -11.45
C VAL A 416 -4.04 -2.28 -10.48
N ALA A 417 -4.17 -3.11 -9.44
CA ALA A 417 -5.19 -2.91 -8.41
C ALA A 417 -4.95 -1.61 -7.63
N MET A 418 -3.70 -1.32 -7.27
CA MET A 418 -3.32 -0.07 -6.60
C MET A 418 -3.62 1.15 -7.48
N GLU A 419 -3.24 1.10 -8.76
CA GLU A 419 -3.53 2.21 -9.67
C GLU A 419 -5.04 2.42 -9.87
N LEU A 420 -5.84 1.35 -9.91
CA LEU A 420 -7.30 1.48 -9.94
C LEU A 420 -7.82 2.18 -8.68
N LYS A 421 -7.29 1.84 -7.50
CA LYS A 421 -7.66 2.48 -6.23
C LYS A 421 -7.24 3.96 -6.20
N ASP A 422 -6.04 4.28 -6.70
CA ASP A 422 -5.53 5.65 -6.76
C ASP A 422 -6.35 6.50 -7.74
N ASN A 423 -6.64 5.97 -8.93
CA ASN A 423 -7.50 6.63 -9.92
C ASN A 423 -8.95 6.81 -9.42
N ALA A 424 -9.39 5.91 -8.53
CA ALA A 424 -10.68 5.93 -7.87
C ALA A 424 -10.71 6.73 -6.55
N ASP A 425 -9.60 7.36 -6.14
CA ASP A 425 -9.46 8.06 -4.85
C ASP A 425 -9.93 7.23 -3.64
N GLY A 426 -9.75 5.91 -3.69
CA GLY A 426 -10.14 4.99 -2.61
C GLY A 426 -11.65 4.66 -2.50
N TYR A 427 -12.49 5.06 -3.46
CA TYR A 427 -13.93 4.71 -3.49
C TYR A 427 -14.23 3.32 -4.09
N VAL A 428 -13.22 2.46 -4.17
CA VAL A 428 -13.30 1.08 -4.67
C VAL A 428 -12.82 0.13 -3.58
N SER A 429 -13.51 -0.98 -3.34
CA SER A 429 -13.04 -1.99 -2.38
C SER A 429 -11.81 -2.73 -2.87
N ASP A 430 -10.98 -3.23 -1.94
CA ASP A 430 -9.76 -3.96 -2.29
C ASP A 430 -10.06 -5.24 -3.08
N ASP A 431 -11.11 -5.95 -2.69
CA ASP A 431 -11.54 -7.19 -3.36
C ASP A 431 -12.02 -6.91 -4.79
N PHE A 432 -12.85 -5.88 -4.98
CA PHE A 432 -13.33 -5.49 -6.30
C PHE A 432 -12.18 -5.02 -7.20
N ALA A 433 -11.25 -4.22 -6.67
CA ALA A 433 -10.08 -3.76 -7.41
C ALA A 433 -9.22 -4.94 -7.90
N ARG A 434 -8.97 -5.94 -7.05
CA ARG A 434 -8.20 -7.14 -7.42
C ARG A 434 -8.92 -7.98 -8.46
N VAL A 435 -10.25 -8.16 -8.34
CA VAL A 435 -11.04 -8.93 -9.32
C VAL A 435 -11.03 -8.26 -10.69
N ILE A 436 -11.29 -6.96 -10.75
CA ILE A 436 -11.23 -6.20 -12.01
C ILE A 436 -9.82 -6.23 -12.58
N ALA A 437 -8.78 -5.96 -11.78
CA ALA A 437 -7.40 -5.95 -12.25
C ALA A 437 -7.00 -7.30 -12.86
N LYS A 438 -7.33 -8.41 -12.19
CA LYS A 438 -7.10 -9.77 -12.70
C LYS A 438 -7.80 -10.01 -14.04
N ASN A 439 -9.06 -9.60 -14.15
CA ASN A 439 -9.84 -9.76 -15.35
C ASN A 439 -9.31 -8.89 -16.50
N LEU A 440 -8.94 -7.64 -16.23
CA LEU A 440 -8.34 -6.75 -17.22
C LEU A 440 -6.99 -7.28 -17.73
N ILE A 441 -6.11 -7.75 -16.85
CA ILE A 441 -4.82 -8.36 -17.22
C ILE A 441 -5.04 -9.59 -18.11
N SER A 442 -6.10 -10.36 -17.87
CA SER A 442 -6.45 -11.54 -18.68
C SER A 442 -7.08 -11.16 -20.03
N PHE A 443 -7.81 -10.04 -20.07
CA PHE A 443 -8.52 -9.56 -21.25
C PHE A 443 -7.60 -8.84 -22.24
N VAL A 444 -6.61 -8.06 -21.78
CA VAL A 444 -5.70 -7.30 -22.66
C VAL A 444 -5.02 -8.19 -23.72
N PRO A 445 -4.50 -9.40 -23.41
CA PRO A 445 -3.98 -10.31 -24.43
C PRO A 445 -5.03 -10.80 -25.43
N MET A 446 -6.29 -10.98 -25.02
CA MET A 446 -7.39 -11.38 -25.92
C MET A 446 -7.69 -10.31 -26.96
N LEU A 447 -7.37 -9.04 -26.65
CA LEU A 447 -7.56 -7.94 -27.59
C LEU A 447 -6.69 -8.08 -28.85
N MET A 448 -5.60 -8.85 -28.76
CA MET A 448 -4.66 -9.06 -29.87
C MET A 448 -5.10 -10.15 -30.85
N HIS A 449 -6.10 -10.97 -30.51
CA HIS A 449 -6.57 -12.06 -31.38
C HIS A 449 -7.76 -11.60 -32.24
N LEU A 450 -7.52 -11.44 -33.55
CA LEU A 450 -8.56 -11.22 -34.57
C LEU A 450 -9.35 -12.51 -34.81
N ASN A 451 -10.47 -12.39 -35.52
CA ASN A 451 -11.29 -13.51 -35.95
C ASN A 451 -10.44 -14.58 -36.67
N PRO A 452 -10.33 -15.82 -36.14
CA PRO A 452 -9.50 -16.87 -36.75
C PRO A 452 -10.03 -17.30 -38.13
N ASN A 453 -11.33 -17.17 -38.37
CA ASN A 453 -12.00 -17.60 -39.60
C ASN A 453 -11.82 -16.59 -40.76
N THR A 454 -11.15 -15.46 -40.52
CA THR A 454 -10.91 -14.39 -41.51
C THR A 454 -10.41 -14.95 -42.85
N LYS A 455 -9.41 -15.85 -42.83
CA LYS A 455 -8.83 -16.41 -44.06
C LYS A 455 -9.83 -17.25 -44.85
N VAL A 456 -10.66 -18.04 -44.16
CA VAL A 456 -11.64 -18.94 -44.79
C VAL A 456 -12.77 -18.12 -45.41
N ILE A 457 -13.25 -17.10 -44.69
CA ILE A 457 -14.29 -16.17 -45.16
C ILE A 457 -13.80 -15.44 -46.41
N TRP A 458 -12.60 -14.86 -46.38
CA TRP A 458 -12.03 -14.18 -47.54
C TRP A 458 -11.82 -15.14 -48.72
N ALA A 459 -11.33 -16.35 -48.50
CA ALA A 459 -11.17 -17.35 -49.56
C ALA A 459 -12.51 -17.71 -50.23
N ALA A 460 -13.56 -17.98 -49.44
CA ALA A 460 -14.89 -18.30 -49.98
C ALA A 460 -15.49 -17.14 -50.78
N VAL A 461 -15.41 -15.93 -50.25
CA VAL A 461 -15.93 -14.72 -50.92
C VAL A 461 -15.16 -14.41 -52.19
N THR A 462 -13.82 -14.45 -52.17
CA THR A 462 -12.99 -14.20 -53.36
C THR A 462 -13.32 -15.18 -54.49
N LEU A 463 -13.48 -16.46 -54.18
CA LEU A 463 -13.78 -17.48 -55.17
C LEU A 463 -15.20 -17.32 -55.74
N MET A 464 -16.20 -17.06 -54.88
CA MET A 464 -17.59 -16.82 -55.30
C MET A 464 -17.72 -15.56 -56.15
N THR A 465 -17.04 -14.47 -55.76
CA THR A 465 -17.06 -13.22 -56.53
C THR A 465 -16.42 -13.38 -57.90
N TRP A 466 -15.25 -14.04 -58.00
CA TRP A 466 -14.61 -14.30 -59.30
C TRP A 466 -15.46 -15.20 -60.20
N MET A 467 -16.09 -16.25 -59.65
CA MET A 467 -17.02 -17.12 -60.39
C MET A 467 -18.22 -16.33 -60.95
N LEU A 468 -18.91 -15.57 -60.10
CA LEU A 468 -20.09 -14.79 -60.51
C LEU A 468 -19.72 -13.71 -61.54
N MET A 469 -18.58 -13.04 -61.35
CA MET A 469 -18.08 -12.02 -62.28
C MET A 469 -17.73 -12.62 -63.64
N GLY A 470 -17.05 -13.77 -63.66
CA GLY A 470 -16.72 -14.48 -64.89
C GLY A 470 -17.98 -14.93 -65.66
N LEU A 471 -18.96 -15.49 -64.96
CA LEU A 471 -20.24 -15.89 -65.57
C LEU A 471 -21.03 -14.71 -66.13
N PHE A 472 -21.10 -13.60 -65.38
CA PHE A 472 -21.82 -12.40 -65.81
C PHE A 472 -21.18 -11.77 -67.05
N LEU A 473 -19.85 -11.63 -67.05
CA LEU A 473 -19.11 -11.06 -68.18
C LEU A 473 -19.10 -11.98 -69.41
N TYR A 474 -19.20 -13.30 -69.21
CA TYR A 474 -19.40 -14.25 -70.31
C TYR A 474 -20.78 -14.10 -70.96
N ALA A 475 -21.83 -13.91 -70.15
CA ALA A 475 -23.20 -13.75 -70.66
C ALA A 475 -23.44 -12.37 -71.31
N PHE A 476 -22.79 -11.31 -70.80
CA PHE A 476 -22.96 -9.92 -71.26
C PHE A 476 -21.62 -9.21 -71.47
N PRO A 477 -20.89 -9.53 -72.55
CA PRO A 477 -19.59 -8.92 -72.83
C PRO A 477 -19.76 -7.48 -73.34
N SER A 478 -19.86 -6.53 -72.41
CA SER A 478 -20.04 -5.10 -72.71
C SER A 478 -19.17 -4.22 -71.81
N ILE A 479 -18.71 -3.07 -72.33
CA ILE A 479 -17.91 -2.10 -71.56
C ILE A 479 -18.63 -1.63 -70.28
N PRO A 480 -19.94 -1.28 -70.31
CA PRO A 480 -20.68 -0.95 -69.09
C PRO A 480 -20.73 -2.13 -68.09
N GLY A 481 -20.84 -3.37 -68.59
CA GLY A 481 -20.83 -4.57 -67.76
C GLY A 481 -19.51 -4.73 -66.98
N VAL A 482 -18.37 -4.46 -67.61
CA VAL A 482 -17.05 -4.48 -66.97
C VAL A 482 -16.96 -3.45 -65.82
N ILE A 483 -17.46 -2.24 -66.04
CA ILE A 483 -17.45 -1.17 -65.02
C ILE A 483 -18.34 -1.53 -63.82
N VAL A 484 -19.56 -2.03 -64.07
CA VAL A 484 -20.49 -2.46 -63.02
C VAL A 484 -19.91 -3.59 -62.19
N CYS A 485 -19.28 -4.56 -62.84
CA CYS A 485 -18.56 -5.65 -62.20
C CYS A 485 -17.47 -5.15 -61.25
N PHE A 486 -16.63 -4.19 -61.68
CA PHE A 486 -15.58 -3.65 -60.84
C PHE A 486 -16.13 -2.90 -59.62
N ILE A 487 -17.22 -2.15 -59.77
CA ILE A 487 -17.92 -1.47 -58.66
C ILE A 487 -18.52 -2.48 -57.68
N LEU A 488 -19.13 -3.57 -58.17
CA LEU A 488 -19.65 -4.63 -57.32
C LEU A 488 -18.53 -5.33 -56.53
N ALA A 489 -17.37 -5.57 -57.15
CA ALA A 489 -16.21 -6.16 -56.47
C ALA A 489 -15.68 -5.27 -55.34
N THR A 490 -15.64 -3.94 -55.52
CA THR A 490 -15.25 -3.00 -54.45
C THR A 490 -16.30 -2.94 -53.34
N LEU A 491 -17.59 -2.96 -53.66
CA LEU A 491 -18.67 -3.02 -52.67
C LEU A 491 -18.66 -4.31 -51.87
N VAL A 492 -18.45 -5.47 -52.51
CA VAL A 492 -18.32 -6.75 -51.82
C VAL A 492 -17.11 -6.75 -50.90
N CYS A 493 -15.98 -6.19 -51.33
CA CYS A 493 -14.78 -6.04 -50.51
C CYS A 493 -15.02 -5.20 -49.24
N LEU A 494 -15.75 -4.08 -49.37
CA LEU A 494 -16.13 -3.26 -48.22
C LEU A 494 -17.10 -4.00 -47.29
N PHE A 495 -18.09 -4.69 -47.85
CA PHE A 495 -19.06 -5.47 -47.09
C PHE A 495 -18.40 -6.63 -46.34
N THR A 496 -17.42 -7.30 -46.94
CA THR A 496 -16.75 -8.45 -46.32
C THR A 496 -15.90 -8.05 -45.14
N SER A 497 -15.19 -6.92 -45.25
CA SER A 497 -14.38 -6.40 -44.14
C SER A 497 -15.23 -5.81 -43.00
N PHE A 498 -16.41 -5.25 -43.32
CA PHE A 498 -17.30 -4.63 -42.32
C PHE A 498 -18.24 -5.64 -41.63
N ALA A 499 -18.94 -6.46 -42.42
CA ALA A 499 -20.04 -7.30 -41.93
C ALA A 499 -19.64 -8.77 -41.72
N LEU A 500 -18.83 -9.36 -42.61
CA LEU A 500 -18.49 -10.78 -42.52
C LEU A 500 -17.34 -11.07 -41.56
N THR A 501 -16.24 -10.32 -41.66
CA THR A 501 -15.09 -10.54 -40.75
C THR A 501 -15.24 -9.79 -39.42
N LYS A 502 -16.05 -8.72 -39.38
CA LYS A 502 -16.24 -7.80 -38.23
C LYS A 502 -14.93 -7.22 -37.68
N ASN A 503 -13.81 -7.37 -38.39
CA ASN A 503 -12.49 -6.97 -37.92
C ASN A 503 -12.34 -5.45 -37.89
N TRP A 504 -13.01 -4.73 -38.80
CA TRP A 504 -12.99 -3.26 -38.84
C TRP A 504 -13.81 -2.62 -37.72
N THR A 505 -15.01 -3.18 -37.42
CA THR A 505 -15.85 -2.72 -36.31
C THR A 505 -15.17 -2.99 -34.97
N TYR A 506 -14.48 -4.13 -34.86
CA TYR A 506 -13.62 -4.45 -33.73
C TYR A 506 -12.45 -3.47 -33.58
N TYR A 507 -11.72 -3.19 -34.65
CA TYR A 507 -10.63 -2.21 -34.64
C TYR A 507 -11.11 -0.82 -34.22
N SER A 508 -12.24 -0.38 -34.78
CA SER A 508 -12.89 0.89 -34.41
C SER A 508 -13.22 0.94 -32.91
N ALA A 509 -13.80 -0.13 -32.35
CA ALA A 509 -14.07 -0.22 -30.92
C ALA A 509 -12.79 -0.16 -30.08
N VAL A 510 -11.75 -0.95 -30.42
CA VAL A 510 -10.47 -0.96 -29.70
C VAL A 510 -9.76 0.39 -29.77
N SER A 511 -9.90 1.12 -30.88
CA SER A 511 -9.31 2.46 -31.02
C SER A 511 -9.86 3.47 -29.98
N MET A 512 -11.09 3.26 -29.48
CA MET A 512 -11.69 4.08 -28.42
C MET A 512 -10.91 4.01 -27.11
N LEU A 513 -10.20 2.90 -26.85
CA LEU A 513 -9.37 2.75 -25.65
C LEU A 513 -8.07 3.57 -25.72
N LYS A 514 -7.68 4.10 -26.89
CA LYS A 514 -6.46 4.92 -27.09
C LYS A 514 -5.19 4.28 -26.50
N LEU A 515 -5.01 2.97 -26.68
CA LEU A 515 -3.86 2.22 -26.17
C LEU A 515 -2.55 2.72 -26.83
N LYS A 516 -1.50 2.95 -26.03
CA LYS A 516 -0.18 3.36 -26.53
C LYS A 516 0.63 2.13 -26.95
N HIS A 517 1.01 2.13 -28.21
CA HIS A 517 1.39 0.98 -29.01
C HIS A 517 2.85 0.52 -28.80
N LYS A 518 3.28 0.12 -27.59
CA LYS A 518 4.71 -0.11 -27.31
C LYS A 518 5.20 -1.56 -27.21
N MET A 519 4.33 -2.58 -27.23
CA MET A 519 4.74 -3.98 -27.45
C MET A 519 3.74 -4.74 -28.34
N LYS A 520 4.29 -5.32 -29.42
CA LYS A 520 3.68 -6.28 -30.37
C LYS A 520 2.27 -5.93 -30.87
N LYS A 521 2.27 -5.11 -31.93
CA LYS A 521 1.29 -5.08 -33.03
C LYS A 521 -0.17 -5.20 -32.57
N VAL A 522 -0.85 -4.05 -32.41
CA VAL A 522 -2.28 -3.97 -32.74
C VAL A 522 -2.50 -4.83 -33.97
N PRO A 523 -3.50 -5.74 -33.95
CA PRO A 523 -3.67 -6.71 -35.00
C PRO A 523 -3.55 -6.03 -36.36
N SER A 524 -2.48 -6.38 -37.08
CA SER A 524 -2.15 -5.63 -38.28
C SER A 524 -3.26 -5.89 -39.28
N LEU A 525 -3.99 -4.83 -39.64
CA LEU A 525 -4.97 -4.86 -40.73
C LEU A 525 -4.36 -5.39 -42.03
N ASN A 526 -3.03 -5.53 -42.11
CA ASN A 526 -2.27 -6.19 -43.17
C ASN A 526 -2.92 -7.49 -43.66
N THR A 527 -3.47 -8.36 -42.80
CA THR A 527 -4.11 -9.59 -43.29
C THR A 527 -5.39 -9.31 -44.07
N GLU A 528 -6.23 -8.40 -43.59
CA GLU A 528 -7.42 -7.92 -44.32
C GLU A 528 -7.01 -7.20 -45.60
N ALA A 529 -6.05 -6.28 -45.53
CA ALA A 529 -5.56 -5.48 -46.65
C ALA A 529 -4.95 -6.33 -47.78
N ILE A 530 -4.23 -7.40 -47.43
CA ILE A 530 -3.67 -8.34 -48.41
C ILE A 530 -4.79 -9.14 -49.09
N GLN A 531 -5.82 -9.58 -48.35
CA GLN A 531 -6.93 -10.34 -48.94
C GLN A 531 -7.85 -9.44 -49.78
N SER A 532 -8.10 -8.20 -49.36
CA SER A 532 -8.82 -7.22 -50.15
C SER A 532 -8.09 -6.88 -51.45
N ALA A 533 -6.77 -6.68 -51.38
CA ALA A 533 -5.94 -6.47 -52.57
C ALA A 533 -5.98 -7.69 -53.49
N ARG A 534 -5.92 -8.90 -52.94
CA ARG A 534 -6.03 -10.15 -53.72
C ARG A 534 -7.36 -10.22 -54.48
N LEU A 535 -8.49 -9.93 -53.82
CA LEU A 535 -9.81 -9.91 -54.45
C LEU A 535 -9.85 -8.93 -55.63
N LEU A 536 -9.39 -7.70 -55.42
CA LEU A 536 -9.42 -6.63 -56.40
C LEU A 536 -8.48 -6.87 -57.59
N ILE A 537 -7.27 -7.40 -57.34
CA ILE A 537 -6.32 -7.75 -58.40
C ILE A 537 -6.92 -8.85 -59.29
N GLY A 538 -7.52 -9.89 -58.70
CA GLY A 538 -8.17 -10.94 -59.50
C GLY A 538 -9.37 -10.42 -60.29
N ALA A 539 -10.19 -9.55 -59.70
CA ALA A 539 -11.29 -8.89 -60.41
C ALA A 539 -10.78 -8.05 -61.59
N PHE A 540 -9.67 -7.32 -61.40
CA PHE A 540 -9.02 -6.54 -62.46
C PHE A 540 -8.55 -7.43 -63.61
N PHE A 541 -7.91 -8.57 -63.34
CA PHE A 541 -7.49 -9.49 -64.40
C PHE A 541 -8.66 -10.07 -65.19
N ILE A 542 -9.76 -10.45 -64.52
CA ILE A 542 -10.97 -10.95 -65.18
C ILE A 542 -11.58 -9.87 -66.10
N CYS A 543 -11.64 -8.62 -65.62
CA CYS A 543 -12.10 -7.47 -66.39
C CYS A 543 -11.18 -7.15 -67.58
N LEU A 544 -9.86 -7.23 -67.40
CA LEU A 544 -8.88 -6.97 -68.46
C LEU A 544 -8.98 -8.00 -69.59
N VAL A 545 -9.07 -9.30 -69.24
CA VAL A 545 -9.19 -10.38 -70.23
C VAL A 545 -10.47 -10.22 -71.04
N THR A 546 -11.60 -9.97 -70.39
CA THR A 546 -12.89 -9.77 -71.07
C THR A 546 -12.89 -8.51 -71.93
N PHE A 547 -12.28 -7.42 -71.48
CA PHE A 547 -12.10 -6.21 -72.29
C PHE A 547 -11.28 -6.47 -73.57
N ILE A 548 -10.19 -7.23 -73.47
CA ILE A 548 -9.38 -7.64 -74.64
C ILE A 548 -10.19 -8.52 -75.60
N PHE A 549 -11.04 -9.41 -75.09
CA PHE A 549 -11.95 -10.23 -75.90
C PHE A 549 -13.07 -9.44 -76.58
N ILE A 550 -13.54 -8.35 -75.98
CA ILE A 550 -14.55 -7.45 -76.58
C ILE A 550 -13.95 -6.63 -77.73
N HIS A 551 -12.66 -6.28 -77.63
CA HIS A 551 -11.95 -5.45 -78.62
C HIS A 551 -11.23 -6.24 -79.73
N LYS A 552 -11.23 -7.57 -79.66
CA LYS A 552 -10.83 -8.47 -80.75
C LYS A 552 -12.07 -8.92 -81.51
#